data_AF-A0A3Q0IYZ9-F1
#
_entry.id   AF-A0A3Q0IYZ9-F1
#
_cell.length_a   1.000
_cell.length_b   1.000
_cell.length_c   1.000
_cell.angle_alpha   90.00
_cell.angle_beta   90.00
_cell.angle_gamma   90.00
#
_symmetry.space_group_name_H-M   'P 1'
#
loop_
_entity.id
_entity.type
_entity.pdbx_description
1 polymer ?
#
loop_
_entity_poly.entity_id
_entity_poly.type
_entity_poly.pdbx_seq_one_letter_code
_entity_poly.pdbx_strand_id
1 'polypeptide(L)' 'MCQDIYGAKFSEKLVEAAVERTNTMYGGLDLEVSRVVFVHGSIDPWHALGIYETRSQQAPAIYIPGKEFYFFYIYS' A
#
# COMPACT_ATOMS: atom_id res chain seq x y z
N MET A 1 -17.67 10.11 11.91
CA MET A 1 -16.35 10.09 12.60
C MET A 1 -15.39 11.16 12.07
N CYS A 2 -14.94 11.13 10.81
CA CYS A 2 -13.99 12.16 10.31
C CYS A 2 -14.58 13.58 10.29
N GLN A 3 -15.85 13.71 9.88
CA GLN A 3 -16.55 15.01 9.89
C GLN A 3 -16.73 15.57 11.31
N ASP A 4 -17.00 14.70 12.28
CA ASP A 4 -17.27 15.09 13.67
C ASP A 4 -16.01 15.63 14.36
N ILE A 5 -14.83 15.12 13.99
CA ILE A 5 -13.55 15.49 14.60
C ILE A 5 -12.86 16.62 13.83
N TYR A 6 -12.89 16.56 12.49
CA TYR A 6 -12.09 17.43 11.62
C TYR A 6 -12.94 18.44 10.81
N GLY A 7 -14.26 18.39 10.94
CA GLY A 7 -15.23 19.27 10.31
C GLY A 7 -15.87 18.71 9.03
N ALA A 8 -17.00 19.29 8.64
CA ALA A 8 -17.89 18.80 7.56
C ALA A 8 -17.21 18.62 6.18
N LYS A 9 -16.07 19.29 5.94
CA LYS A 9 -15.31 19.14 4.69
C LYS A 9 -14.76 17.73 4.50
N PHE A 10 -14.45 17.00 5.57
CA PHE A 10 -13.94 15.62 5.53
C PHE A 10 -15.07 14.60 5.31
N SER A 11 -15.83 14.83 4.25
CA SER A 11 -16.95 13.98 3.84
C SER A 11 -16.48 12.74 3.11
N GLU A 12 -17.35 11.73 3.02
CA GLU A 12 -17.12 10.51 2.25
C GLU A 12 -16.73 10.82 0.80
N LYS A 13 -17.43 11.77 0.16
CA LYS A 13 -17.10 12.25 -1.19
C LYS A 13 -15.67 12.79 -1.31
N LEU A 14 -15.18 13.47 -0.28
CA LEU A 14 -13.79 13.95 -0.29
C LEU A 14 -12.82 12.77 -0.23
N VAL A 15 -13.12 11.76 0.60
CA VAL A 15 -12.28 10.56 0.73
C VAL A 15 -12.24 9.78 -0.58
N GLU A 16 -13.40 9.56 -1.21
CA GLU A 16 -13.51 8.89 -2.51
C GLU A 16 -12.70 9.62 -3.59
N ALA A 17 -12.89 10.93 -3.72
CA ALA A 17 -12.14 11.75 -4.67
C ALA A 17 -10.63 11.74 -4.40
N ALA A 18 -10.23 11.70 -3.13
CA ALA A 18 -8.82 11.59 -2.75
C ALA A 18 -8.22 10.22 -3.10
N VAL A 19 -8.98 9.14 -2.94
CA VAL A 19 -8.58 7.79 -3.36
C VAL A 19 -8.40 7.74 -4.88
N GLU A 20 -9.37 8.24 -5.64
CA GLU A 20 -9.32 8.29 -7.11
C GLU A 20 -8.10 9.10 -7.60
N ARG A 21 -7.91 10.30 -7.03
CA ARG A 21 -6.76 11.15 -7.35
C ARG A 21 -5.43 10.44 -7.06
N THR A 22 -5.32 9.75 -5.92
CA THR A 22 -4.08 9.06 -5.54
C THR A 22 -3.79 7.89 -6.48
N ASN A 23 -4.81 7.10 -6.83
CA ASN A 23 -4.66 6.00 -7.79
C ASN A 23 -4.30 6.51 -9.19
N THR A 24 -4.87 7.63 -9.61
CA THR A 24 -4.55 8.25 -10.91
C THR A 24 -3.12 8.79 -10.95
N MET A 25 -2.66 9.41 -9.87
CA MET A 25 -1.32 10.01 -9.80
C MET A 25 -0.21 8.98 -9.70
N TYR A 26 -0.45 7.87 -8.99
CA TYR A 26 0.59 6.89 -8.68
C TYR A 26 0.43 5.54 -9.41
N GLY A 27 -0.75 5.23 -9.97
CA GLY A 27 -1.02 3.96 -10.67
C GLY A 27 -1.70 2.88 -9.83
N GLY A 28 -1.95 3.14 -8.54
CA GLY A 28 -2.63 2.18 -7.65
C GLY A 28 -1.87 0.85 -7.53
N LEU A 29 -2.51 -0.27 -7.89
CA LEU A 29 -1.85 -1.58 -7.91
C LEU A 29 -1.07 -1.85 -9.21
N ASP A 30 -1.24 -1.02 -10.23
CA ASP A 30 -0.53 -1.12 -11.51
C ASP A 30 0.55 -0.02 -11.61
N LEU A 31 1.41 0.00 -10.59
CA LEU A 31 2.46 1.00 -10.43
C LEU A 31 3.61 0.73 -11.42
N GLU A 32 3.91 1.69 -12.29
CA GLU A 32 5.10 1.63 -13.16
C GLU A 32 6.32 2.23 -12.47
N VAL A 33 7.06 1.41 -11.72
CA VAL A 33 8.28 1.82 -11.00
C VAL A 33 9.46 0.91 -11.27
N SER A 34 10.67 1.43 -11.02
CA SER A 34 11.93 0.70 -11.13
C SER A 34 12.81 0.96 -9.90
N ARG A 35 13.64 -0.03 -9.52
CA ARG A 35 14.55 0.01 -8.37
C ARG A 35 13.84 0.15 -7.01
N VAL A 36 12.69 -0.50 -6.87
CA VAL A 36 11.92 -0.59 -5.62
C VAL A 36 11.64 -2.06 -5.32
N VAL A 37 11.78 -2.48 -4.06
CA VAL A 37 11.44 -3.85 -3.64
C VAL A 37 10.23 -3.79 -2.72
N PHE A 38 9.17 -4.51 -3.07
CA PHE A 38 7.97 -4.66 -2.24
C PHE A 38 8.14 -5.87 -1.33
N VAL A 39 7.95 -5.72 -0.03
CA VAL A 39 8.09 -6.82 0.93
C VAL A 39 6.87 -6.86 1.82
N HIS A 40 6.23 -8.02 1.89
CA HIS A 40 5.03 -8.23 2.69
C HIS A 40 5.12 -9.54 3.49
N GLY A 41 4.59 -9.50 4.72
CA GLY A 41 4.44 -10.69 5.56
C GLY A 41 3.03 -11.24 5.50
N SER A 42 2.84 -12.56 5.57
CA SER A 42 1.52 -13.19 5.44
C SER A 42 0.55 -12.89 6.58
N ILE A 43 1.04 -12.49 7.75
CA ILE A 43 0.21 -12.18 8.92
C ILE A 43 -0.17 -10.70 8.93
N ASP A 44 0.60 -9.85 8.24
CA ASP A 44 0.29 -8.42 8.11
C ASP A 44 -1.05 -8.25 7.38
N PRO A 45 -2.12 -7.75 8.01
CA PRO A 45 -3.43 -7.60 7.35
C PRO A 45 -3.37 -6.63 6.16
N TRP A 46 -2.37 -5.76 6.12
CA TRP A 46 -2.18 -4.80 5.03
C TRP A 46 -1.54 -5.41 3.78
N HIS A 47 -1.00 -6.65 3.84
CA HIS A 47 -0.41 -7.29 2.66
C HIS A 47 -1.40 -7.42 1.50
N ALA A 48 -2.68 -7.65 1.80
CA ALA A 48 -3.74 -7.80 0.81
C ALA A 48 -4.01 -6.51 0.00
N LEU A 49 -3.61 -5.35 0.54
CA LEU A 49 -3.74 -4.05 -0.13
C LEU A 49 -2.48 -3.66 -0.91
N GLY A 50 -1.40 -4.44 -0.81
CA GLY A 50 -0.11 -4.17 -1.43
C GLY A 50 0.19 -5.05 -2.66
N ILE A 51 1.38 -4.84 -3.23
CA ILE A 51 1.90 -5.66 -4.33
C ILE A 51 2.75 -6.77 -3.72
N TYR A 52 2.17 -7.97 -3.54
CA TYR A 52 2.87 -9.14 -3.01
C TYR A 52 3.31 -10.15 -4.09
N GLU A 53 2.96 -9.91 -5.35
CA GLU A 53 3.38 -10.69 -6.53
C GLU A 53 4.27 -9.84 -7.45
N THR A 54 5.37 -10.43 -7.93
CA THR A 54 6.30 -9.71 -8.81
C THR A 54 5.69 -9.52 -10.19
N ARG A 55 5.40 -8.27 -10.57
CA ARG A 55 4.92 -7.90 -11.91
C ARG A 55 6.02 -7.40 -12.85
N SER A 56 7.07 -6.80 -12.30
CA SER A 56 8.23 -6.31 -13.04
C SER A 56 9.52 -6.80 -12.38
N GLN A 57 10.47 -7.30 -13.18
CA GLN A 57 11.79 -7.67 -12.67
C GLN A 57 12.58 -6.48 -12.14
N GLN A 58 12.22 -5.26 -12.56
CA GLN A 58 12.85 -4.02 -12.07
C GLN A 58 12.27 -3.58 -10.71
N ALA A 59 11.15 -4.17 -10.29
CA ALA A 59 10.52 -3.89 -9.01
C ALA A 59 9.93 -5.19 -8.39
N PRO A 60 10.80 -6.07 -7.84
CA PRO A 60 10.37 -7.37 -7.34
C PRO A 60 9.54 -7.27 -6.06
N ALA A 61 8.61 -8.20 -5.89
CA ALA A 61 7.82 -8.39 -4.68
C ALA A 61 8.22 -9.68 -3.96
N ILE A 62 8.39 -9.59 -2.64
CA ILE A 62 8.80 -10.67 -1.75
C ILE A 62 7.69 -10.89 -0.73
N TYR A 63 7.15 -12.11 -0.71
CA TYR A 63 6.14 -12.52 0.24
C TYR A 63 6.71 -13.51 1.25
N ILE A 64 6.59 -13.21 2.55
CA ILE A 64 7.19 -13.98 3.63
C ILE A 64 6.10 -14.66 4.47
N PRO A 65 5.97 -16.00 4.40
CA PRO A 65 5.03 -16.75 5.23
C PRO A 65 5.35 -16.64 6.73
N GLY A 66 4.30 -16.51 7.56
CA GLY A 66 4.37 -16.56 9.01
C GLY A 66 4.92 -15.30 9.68
N LYS A 67 5.03 -14.16 8.97
CA LYS A 67 5.56 -12.91 9.52
C LYS A 67 4.54 -11.79 9.51
N GLU A 68 4.50 -11.04 10.60
CA GLU A 68 3.98 -9.67 10.66
C GLU A 68 5.13 -8.75 10.26
N PHE A 69 4.95 -7.89 9.25
CA PHE A 69 6.06 -7.10 8.73
C PHE A 69 6.39 -5.94 9.67
N TYR A 70 7.28 -6.18 10.63
CA TYR A 70 7.98 -5.13 11.37
C TYR A 70 9.33 -4.88 10.69
N PHE A 71 9.62 -3.61 10.36
CA PHE A 71 10.84 -3.14 9.68
C PHE A 71 12.18 -3.63 10.29
N PHE A 72 12.17 -4.21 11.49
CA PHE A 72 13.35 -4.69 12.20
C PHE A 72 14.07 -5.86 11.53
N TYR A 73 13.43 -6.65 10.66
CA TYR A 73 14.04 -7.85 10.07
C TYR A 73 14.84 -7.63 8.77
N ILE A 74 14.92 -6.39 8.26
CA ILE A 74 15.75 -6.08 7.08
C ILE A 74 17.25 -5.94 7.48
N TYR A 75 17.55 -5.97 8.78
CA TYR A 75 18.90 -5.96 9.33
C TYR A 75 19.15 -7.24 10.15
N SER A 76 19.38 -8.38 9.49
CA SER A 76 20.01 -9.55 10.13
C SER A 76 20.71 -10.43 9.12
#